data_AF-A0A2P7QYY1-F1
#
_entry.id   AF-A0A2P7QYY1-F1
#
_cell.length_a   1.000
_cell.length_b   1.000
_cell.length_c   1.000
_cell.angle_alpha   90.00
_cell.angle_beta   90.00
_cell.angle_gamma   90.00
#
_symmetry.space_group_name_H-M   'P 1'
#
loop_
_entity.id
_entity.type
_entity.pdbx_description
1 polymer ?
#
loop_
_entity_poly.entity_id
_entity_poly.type
_entity_poly.pdbx_seq_one_letter_code
_entity_poly.pdbx_strand_id
1 'polypeptide(L)'
;MKRSSALAGLVPAAFLLSAASGYYITPSKNRILPGDDSIAPGSEFTVGKGDIFYRRPVGRSFVAELGGDLQLTIAGKTATLAKGMQLNVARTVGGTAAERLGEAGVFCAPMERNWNAAKGIANLLTLSLFASAQRTEVNTQFCLADSDADGLVDKAFLAGAKKQEDLQPIDITPTPISVERDLPLPGLSEIRLRFSGKVGWFNNIGIDLEVVESGEPLFFNNGRTVISMKKLPEEVNLFGASFTVLSYDPETKQARIRWNRGFAPGEYGVTTTTTTTYIPVYVPR
;
A
#
# COMPACT_ATOMS: atom_id res chain seq x y z
N MET A 1 -34.96 39.93 48.05
CA MET A 1 -33.67 39.41 48.57
C MET A 1 -33.50 38.01 47.99
N LYS A 2 -32.46 37.60 47.25
CA LYS A 2 -31.17 38.17 46.83
C LYS A 2 -31.02 37.91 45.32
N ARG A 3 -30.47 38.90 44.62
CA ARG A 3 -30.04 38.85 43.22
C ARG A 3 -28.58 38.35 43.13
N SER A 4 -28.18 38.06 41.89
CA SER A 4 -26.81 38.12 41.36
C SER A 4 -25.96 36.85 41.55
N SER A 5 -25.17 36.39 40.59
CA SER A 5 -24.95 36.71 39.17
C SER A 5 -24.09 35.56 38.63
N ALA A 6 -24.49 34.89 37.55
CA ALA A 6 -23.57 33.99 36.83
C ALA A 6 -23.08 34.73 35.59
N LEU A 7 -21.82 35.15 35.63
CA LEU A 7 -21.15 35.80 34.52
C LEU A 7 -21.08 34.86 33.32
N ALA A 8 -21.54 35.37 32.18
CA ALA A 8 -21.22 34.86 30.86
C ALA A 8 -19.69 34.94 30.64
N GLY A 9 -19.06 33.78 30.50
CA GLY A 9 -17.72 33.64 29.93
C GLY A 9 -17.84 33.23 28.47
N LEU A 10 -17.84 34.24 27.58
CA LEU A 10 -17.54 34.05 26.16
C LEU A 10 -16.03 33.80 25.98
N VAL A 11 -15.68 33.25 24.81
CA VAL A 11 -14.35 33.16 24.16
C VAL A 11 -13.60 31.83 24.36
N PRO A 12 -13.08 31.16 23.31
CA PRO A 12 -13.49 31.14 21.91
C PRO A 12 -13.68 29.70 21.36
N ALA A 13 -14.79 29.46 20.66
CA ALA A 13 -14.91 28.37 19.71
C ALA A 13 -14.06 28.70 18.46
N ALA A 14 -12.75 28.58 18.58
CA ALA A 14 -11.79 28.77 17.49
C ALA A 14 -10.73 27.66 17.51
N PHE A 15 -11.17 26.44 17.73
CA PHE A 15 -10.56 25.24 17.17
C PHE A 15 -11.66 24.51 16.39
N LEU A 16 -12.24 25.19 15.40
CA LEU A 16 -12.72 24.46 14.23
C LEU A 16 -11.46 23.84 13.63
N LEU A 17 -11.20 22.59 14.02
CA LEU A 17 -10.42 21.67 13.23
C LEU A 17 -10.77 21.96 11.78
N SER A 18 -9.79 22.42 11.01
CA SER A 18 -9.82 22.27 9.58
C SER A 18 -9.95 20.78 9.33
N ALA A 19 -11.21 20.29 9.31
CA ALA A 19 -11.54 18.96 8.88
C ALA A 19 -10.90 18.85 7.50
N ALA A 20 -9.84 18.06 7.41
CA ALA A 20 -9.08 17.89 6.19
C ALA A 20 -10.06 17.49 5.09
N SER A 21 -10.40 18.45 4.24
CA SER A 21 -11.46 18.33 3.26
C SER A 21 -10.85 17.66 2.03
N GLY A 22 -10.78 16.32 2.07
CA GLY A 22 -10.24 15.52 0.99
C GLY A 22 -10.53 14.04 1.18
N TYR A 23 -10.71 13.32 0.07
CA TYR A 23 -10.78 11.85 0.09
C TYR A 23 -9.38 11.30 0.39
N TYR A 24 -9.23 10.61 1.52
CA TYR A 24 -8.05 9.79 1.77
C TYR A 24 -8.32 8.37 1.27
N ILE A 25 -7.47 7.92 0.36
CA ILE A 25 -7.50 6.58 -0.21
C ILE A 25 -6.32 5.80 0.33
N THR A 26 -6.62 4.69 0.99
CA THR A 26 -5.61 3.67 1.27
C THR A 26 -5.71 2.62 0.16
N PRO A 27 -4.70 2.47 -0.71
CA PRO A 27 -4.71 1.41 -1.71
C PRO A 27 -4.76 0.04 -1.04
N SER A 28 -5.36 -0.95 -1.71
CA SER A 28 -5.34 -2.34 -1.25
C SER A 28 -3.91 -2.78 -0.95
N LYS A 29 -3.64 -3.30 0.25
CA LYS A 29 -2.29 -3.73 0.61
C LYS A 29 -1.90 -4.94 -0.22
N ASN A 30 -0.62 -4.99 -0.56
CA ASN A 30 -0.02 -6.20 -1.10
C ASN A 30 -0.04 -7.29 -0.02
N ARG A 31 -0.12 -8.54 -0.48
CA ARG A 31 -0.28 -9.70 0.39
C ARG A 31 0.49 -10.90 -0.14
N ILE A 32 0.80 -11.80 0.78
CA ILE A 32 1.27 -13.15 0.44
C ILE A 32 0.07 -13.92 -0.08
N LEU A 33 0.20 -14.50 -1.28
CA LEU A 33 -0.90 -15.21 -1.94
C LEU A 33 -1.11 -16.62 -1.36
N PRO A 34 -2.35 -17.14 -1.42
CA PRO A 34 -2.60 -18.56 -1.16
C PRO A 34 -1.86 -19.43 -2.19
N GLY A 35 -1.61 -20.69 -1.81
CA GLY A 35 -0.80 -21.63 -2.59
C GLY A 35 -0.25 -22.75 -1.72
N ASP A 36 0.21 -23.82 -2.37
CA ASP A 36 0.82 -24.95 -1.69
C ASP A 36 2.27 -24.63 -1.34
N ASP A 37 2.72 -25.12 -0.18
CA ASP A 37 4.12 -25.00 0.21
C ASP A 37 4.98 -25.88 -0.71
N SER A 38 6.06 -25.30 -1.24
CA SER A 38 7.03 -26.04 -2.08
C SER A 38 7.83 -27.10 -1.30
N ILE A 39 7.72 -27.11 0.03
CA ILE A 39 8.42 -28.02 0.93
C ILE A 39 7.40 -28.64 1.89
N ALA A 40 7.37 -29.97 1.96
CA ALA A 40 6.46 -30.66 2.87
C ALA A 40 6.87 -30.43 4.34
N PRO A 41 5.91 -30.20 5.25
CA PRO A 41 6.18 -30.16 6.70
C PRO A 41 6.95 -31.38 7.19
N GLY A 42 7.92 -31.15 8.07
CA GLY A 42 8.84 -32.17 8.59
C GLY A 42 10.04 -32.47 7.70
N SER A 43 10.07 -31.98 6.45
CA SER A 43 11.21 -32.21 5.54
C SER A 43 12.47 -31.57 6.09
N GLU A 44 13.59 -32.27 5.93
CA GLU A 44 14.91 -31.77 6.30
C GLU A 44 15.81 -31.62 5.08
N PHE A 45 16.55 -30.52 5.02
CA PHE A 45 17.46 -30.22 3.93
C PHE A 45 18.59 -29.32 4.43
N THR A 46 19.57 -29.12 3.56
CA THR A 46 20.76 -28.33 3.87
C THR A 46 20.80 -27.09 2.99
N VAL A 47 21.22 -25.95 3.57
CA VAL A 47 21.31 -24.67 2.87
C VAL A 47 22.69 -24.05 3.07
N GLY A 48 23.24 -23.49 1.99
CA GLY A 48 24.46 -22.72 1.96
C GLY A 48 24.20 -21.21 1.97
N LYS A 49 25.24 -20.43 2.24
CA LYS A 49 25.15 -18.97 2.23
C LYS A 49 24.67 -18.48 0.86
N GLY A 50 23.61 -17.66 0.86
CA GLY A 50 23.02 -17.06 -0.32
C GLY A 50 21.81 -17.82 -0.85
N ASP A 51 21.61 -19.06 -0.40
CA ASP A 51 20.52 -19.92 -0.87
C ASP A 51 19.16 -19.38 -0.43
N ILE A 52 18.26 -19.26 -1.40
CA ILE A 52 16.84 -19.01 -1.17
C ILE A 52 16.18 -20.37 -1.01
N PHE A 53 15.85 -20.73 0.21
CA PHE A 53 15.34 -22.06 0.53
C PHE A 53 13.82 -22.11 0.63
N TYR A 54 13.16 -20.95 0.68
CA TYR A 54 11.70 -20.88 0.61
C TYR A 54 11.25 -19.58 -0.05
N ARG A 55 10.18 -19.65 -0.83
CA ARG A 55 9.57 -18.49 -1.49
C ARG A 55 8.08 -18.70 -1.71
N ARG A 56 7.35 -17.61 -1.84
CA ARG A 56 5.92 -17.59 -2.13
C ARG A 56 5.56 -16.34 -2.95
N PRO A 57 4.67 -16.45 -3.95
CA PRO A 57 4.26 -15.29 -4.72
C PRO A 57 3.55 -14.26 -3.84
N VAL A 58 3.77 -12.99 -4.15
CA VAL A 58 3.02 -11.88 -3.59
C VAL A 58 2.13 -11.24 -4.64
N GLY A 59 1.02 -10.69 -4.19
CA GLY A 59 -0.01 -10.14 -5.05
C GLY A 59 -0.80 -9.03 -4.38
N ARG A 60 -1.81 -8.55 -5.07
CA ARG A 60 -2.76 -7.58 -4.55
C ARG A 60 -3.95 -8.32 -3.95
N SER A 61 -4.39 -7.85 -2.79
CA SER A 61 -5.56 -8.42 -2.11
C SER A 61 -6.82 -8.31 -2.98
N PHE A 62 -6.99 -7.15 -3.63
CA PHE A 62 -8.09 -6.88 -4.53
C PHE A 62 -7.61 -5.97 -5.65
N VAL A 63 -8.03 -6.26 -6.87
CA VAL A 63 -7.88 -5.37 -8.02
C VAL A 63 -9.23 -5.28 -8.69
N ALA A 64 -9.64 -4.07 -9.04
CA ALA A 64 -10.83 -3.90 -9.84
C ALA A 64 -10.44 -3.67 -11.30
N GLU A 65 -11.17 -4.25 -12.24
CA GLU A 65 -10.99 -4.04 -13.67
C GLU A 65 -12.21 -3.33 -14.23
N LEU A 66 -11.96 -2.24 -14.97
CA LEU A 66 -13.01 -1.46 -15.60
C LEU A 66 -13.54 -2.16 -16.86
N GLY A 67 -14.84 -2.41 -16.94
CA GLY A 67 -15.48 -3.15 -18.03
C GLY A 67 -15.76 -2.34 -19.30
N GLY A 68 -15.58 -1.02 -19.28
CA GLY A 68 -15.83 -0.11 -20.39
C GLY A 68 -14.90 1.11 -20.40
N ASP A 69 -14.86 1.84 -21.53
CA ASP A 69 -14.11 3.09 -21.61
C ASP A 69 -14.87 4.22 -20.90
N LEU A 70 -14.17 5.01 -20.09
CA LEU A 70 -14.71 6.17 -19.40
C LEU A 70 -13.89 7.42 -19.72
N GLN A 71 -14.58 8.48 -20.14
CA GLN A 71 -14.01 9.81 -20.24
C GLN A 71 -14.54 10.68 -19.11
N LEU A 72 -13.65 11.10 -18.22
CA LEU A 72 -14.00 11.87 -17.03
C LEU A 72 -13.47 13.29 -17.18
N THR A 73 -14.26 14.28 -16.75
CA THR A 73 -13.79 15.66 -16.55
C THR A 73 -14.26 16.15 -15.19
N ILE A 74 -13.33 16.30 -14.24
CA ILE A 74 -13.63 16.71 -12.86
C ILE A 74 -12.65 17.80 -12.44
N ALA A 75 -13.14 18.90 -11.89
CA ALA A 75 -12.32 20.06 -11.49
C ALA A 75 -11.38 20.59 -12.61
N GLY A 76 -11.79 20.46 -13.88
CA GLY A 76 -11.01 20.86 -15.06
C GLY A 76 -9.84 19.91 -15.40
N LYS A 77 -9.72 18.75 -14.73
CA LYS A 77 -8.86 17.66 -15.17
C LYS A 77 -9.67 16.67 -15.99
N THR A 78 -9.11 16.24 -17.10
CA THR A 78 -9.72 15.23 -17.97
C THR A 78 -8.87 13.96 -17.95
N ALA A 79 -9.51 12.81 -17.86
CA ALA A 79 -8.86 11.51 -17.97
C ALA A 79 -9.68 10.58 -18.87
N THR A 80 -8.98 9.65 -19.52
CA THR A 80 -9.60 8.53 -20.22
C THR A 80 -9.16 7.27 -19.51
N LEU A 81 -10.11 6.59 -18.86
CA LEU A 81 -9.90 5.29 -18.23
C LEU A 81 -10.35 4.25 -19.26
N ALA A 82 -9.39 3.50 -19.79
CA ALA A 82 -9.70 2.49 -20.80
C ALA A 82 -10.34 1.25 -20.17
N LYS A 83 -11.15 0.53 -20.96
CA LYS A 83 -11.57 -0.83 -20.65
C LYS A 83 -10.35 -1.71 -20.34
N GLY A 84 -10.46 -2.57 -19.33
CA GLY A 84 -9.37 -3.41 -18.85
C GLY A 84 -8.40 -2.70 -17.91
N MET A 85 -8.62 -1.41 -17.61
CA MET A 85 -7.77 -0.69 -16.66
C MET A 85 -7.94 -1.27 -15.25
N GLN A 86 -6.80 -1.61 -14.64
CA GLN A 86 -6.74 -2.02 -13.24
C GLN A 86 -6.81 -0.80 -12.33
N LEU A 87 -7.84 -0.78 -11.48
CA LEU A 87 -8.09 0.20 -10.44
C LEU A 87 -7.70 -0.39 -9.08
N ASN A 88 -7.15 0.45 -8.22
CA ASN A 88 -6.89 0.10 -6.84
C ASN A 88 -8.21 0.12 -6.08
N VAL A 89 -8.55 -1.00 -5.42
CA VAL A 89 -9.66 -1.00 -4.47
C VAL A 89 -9.25 -0.15 -3.27
N ALA A 90 -10.09 0.83 -2.97
CA ALA A 90 -9.88 1.81 -1.93
C ALA A 90 -10.97 1.69 -0.87
N ARG A 91 -10.62 2.03 0.37
CA ARG A 91 -11.62 2.39 1.38
C ARG A 91 -11.67 3.90 1.48
N THR A 92 -12.88 4.47 1.55
CA THR A 92 -13.06 5.88 1.86
C THR A 92 -12.67 6.13 3.32
N VAL A 93 -11.56 6.83 3.55
CA VAL A 93 -11.11 7.15 4.91
C VAL A 93 -11.51 8.59 5.25
N GLY A 94 -12.75 8.75 5.71
CA GLY A 94 -13.23 9.97 6.36
C GLY A 94 -13.53 11.20 5.48
N GLY A 95 -13.87 12.31 6.13
CA GLY A 95 -14.33 13.56 5.50
C GLY A 95 -15.80 13.54 5.08
N THR A 96 -16.29 14.66 4.51
CA THR A 96 -17.67 14.77 3.95
C THR A 96 -17.96 13.74 2.85
N ALA A 97 -16.90 13.14 2.30
CA ALA A 97 -16.89 12.01 1.40
C ALA A 97 -17.52 10.73 1.99
N ALA A 98 -17.10 10.34 3.20
CA ALA A 98 -17.58 9.12 3.85
C ALA A 98 -19.08 9.22 4.21
N GLU A 99 -19.55 10.42 4.56
CA GLU A 99 -20.98 10.69 4.78
C GLU A 99 -21.80 10.60 3.49
N ARG A 100 -21.20 10.88 2.33
CA ARG A 100 -21.91 10.94 1.03
C ARG A 100 -21.86 9.66 0.22
N LEU A 101 -20.76 8.92 0.30
CA LEU A 101 -20.58 7.65 -0.40
C LEU A 101 -21.02 6.45 0.46
N GLY A 102 -21.20 6.62 1.78
CA GLY A 102 -21.69 5.56 2.65
C GLY A 102 -20.83 4.30 2.56
N GLU A 103 -21.45 3.17 2.24
CA GLU A 103 -20.80 1.86 2.09
C GLU A 103 -20.37 1.55 0.65
N ALA A 104 -20.41 2.53 -0.26
CA ALA A 104 -20.07 2.33 -1.67
C ALA A 104 -18.69 1.69 -1.86
N GLY A 105 -18.61 0.79 -2.85
CA GLY A 105 -17.33 0.26 -3.32
C GLY A 105 -16.56 1.35 -4.03
N VAL A 106 -15.34 1.66 -3.59
CA VAL A 106 -14.51 2.73 -4.19
C VAL A 106 -13.29 2.16 -4.89
N PHE A 107 -13.06 2.64 -6.10
CA PHE A 107 -12.05 2.14 -7.02
C PHE A 107 -11.30 3.31 -7.65
N CYS A 108 -9.99 3.38 -7.45
CA CYS A 108 -9.20 4.53 -7.87
C CYS A 108 -8.17 4.15 -8.93
N ALA A 109 -8.08 4.98 -9.96
CA ALA A 109 -7.06 4.82 -10.97
C ALA A 109 -5.66 4.92 -10.33
N PRO A 110 -4.64 4.26 -10.91
CA PRO A 110 -3.27 4.36 -10.44
C PRO A 110 -2.83 5.82 -10.28
N MET A 111 -1.98 6.03 -9.29
CA MET A 111 -1.55 7.34 -8.87
C MET A 111 -0.56 7.94 -9.87
N GLU A 112 -1.04 8.54 -10.97
CA GLU A 112 -0.16 9.23 -11.91
C GLU A 112 0.16 10.63 -11.40
N ARG A 113 1.46 10.92 -11.22
CA ARG A 113 1.95 12.28 -10.89
C ARG A 113 1.60 13.31 -11.96
N ASN A 114 1.23 12.88 -13.17
CA ASN A 114 1.01 13.72 -14.35
C ASN A 114 -0.21 13.29 -15.19
N TRP A 115 -1.41 13.26 -14.59
CA TRP A 115 -2.67 13.12 -15.34
C TRP A 115 -2.90 14.21 -16.41
N ASN A 116 -2.01 15.21 -16.50
CA ASN A 116 -1.91 16.18 -17.59
C ASN A 116 -0.44 16.31 -18.04
N ALA A 117 0.08 15.45 -18.93
CA ALA A 117 1.32 15.78 -19.65
C ALA A 117 1.56 15.05 -20.98
N ALA A 118 1.20 13.77 -21.14
CA ALA A 118 1.90 12.95 -22.14
C ALA A 118 1.20 12.69 -23.49
N LYS A 119 -0.04 13.13 -23.75
CA LYS A 119 -0.66 12.97 -25.10
C LYS A 119 -1.48 14.14 -25.63
N GLY A 120 -1.52 15.31 -24.96
CA GLY A 120 -2.48 16.37 -25.32
C GLY A 120 -2.02 17.82 -25.25
N ILE A 121 -0.74 18.14 -25.00
CA ILE A 121 -0.32 19.53 -24.71
C ILE A 121 0.90 19.94 -25.54
N ALA A 122 0.68 20.04 -26.86
CA ALA A 122 1.36 21.06 -27.67
C ALA A 122 0.53 22.36 -27.76
N ASN A 123 -0.68 22.40 -27.18
CA ASN A 123 -1.65 23.51 -27.39
C ASN A 123 -2.21 24.19 -26.10
N LEU A 124 -1.64 23.97 -24.92
CA LEU A 124 -2.22 24.49 -23.66
C LEU A 124 -1.21 25.17 -22.72
N LEU A 125 -0.20 25.80 -23.31
CA LEU A 125 0.66 26.74 -22.59
C LEU A 125 -0.12 28.04 -22.38
N THR A 126 -0.52 28.33 -21.14
CA THR A 126 -0.21 29.56 -20.37
C THR A 126 -1.26 30.01 -19.35
N LEU A 127 -2.50 29.48 -19.30
CA LEU A 127 -3.52 30.01 -18.35
C LEU A 127 -4.26 28.96 -17.47
N SER A 128 -4.40 27.72 -17.90
CA SER A 128 -5.19 26.68 -17.20
C SER A 128 -4.40 25.86 -16.18
N LEU A 129 -3.08 25.77 -16.29
CA LEU A 129 -2.22 25.03 -15.35
C LEU A 129 -2.19 25.66 -13.94
N PHE A 130 -2.26 26.99 -13.84
CA PHE A 130 -2.24 27.69 -12.55
C PHE A 130 -3.58 27.55 -11.79
N ALA A 131 -4.71 27.53 -12.50
CA ALA A 131 -6.03 27.36 -11.89
C ALA A 131 -6.24 25.93 -11.36
N SER A 132 -5.75 24.91 -12.08
CA SER A 132 -5.87 23.51 -11.64
C SER A 132 -4.94 23.17 -10.47
N ALA A 133 -3.72 23.74 -10.42
CA ALA A 133 -2.79 23.51 -9.31
C ALA A 133 -3.28 24.06 -7.95
N GLN A 134 -4.11 25.12 -7.97
CA GLN A 134 -4.76 25.66 -6.77
C GLN A 134 -5.95 24.81 -6.29
N ARG A 135 -6.54 23.98 -7.16
CA ARG A 135 -7.74 23.19 -6.86
C ARG A 135 -7.45 21.77 -6.40
N THR A 136 -6.25 21.24 -6.61
CA THR A 136 -5.93 19.83 -6.34
C THR A 136 -4.58 19.66 -5.63
N GLU A 137 -4.37 18.52 -4.97
CA GLU A 137 -3.10 18.12 -4.37
C GLU A 137 -2.15 17.48 -5.40
N VAL A 138 -0.88 17.33 -5.05
CA VAL A 138 0.12 16.65 -5.89
C VAL A 138 -0.23 15.17 -6.13
N ASN A 139 -1.02 14.60 -5.22
CA ASN A 139 -1.37 13.18 -5.13
C ASN A 139 -2.80 12.89 -5.62
N THR A 140 -3.27 13.66 -6.60
CA THR A 140 -4.65 13.61 -7.07
C THR A 140 -4.94 12.36 -7.92
N GLN A 141 -6.07 11.70 -7.67
CA GLN A 141 -6.49 10.49 -8.37
C GLN A 141 -7.96 10.55 -8.78
N PHE A 142 -8.28 10.04 -9.97
CA PHE A 142 -9.66 9.77 -10.37
C PHE A 142 -10.14 8.51 -9.67
N CYS A 143 -11.30 8.60 -9.04
CA CYS A 143 -11.94 7.49 -8.37
C CYS A 143 -13.38 7.33 -8.84
N LEU A 144 -13.81 6.09 -8.81
CA LEU A 144 -15.13 5.62 -9.18
C LEU A 144 -15.78 5.05 -7.93
N ALA A 145 -17.09 5.19 -7.84
CA ALA A 145 -17.89 4.56 -6.80
C ALA A 145 -19.00 3.73 -7.43
N ASP A 146 -19.18 2.52 -6.92
CA ASP A 146 -20.38 1.69 -7.08
C ASP A 146 -21.26 1.99 -5.87
N SER A 147 -22.21 2.92 -6.07
CA SER A 147 -22.98 3.48 -4.95
C SER A 147 -24.12 2.57 -4.48
N ASP A 148 -24.57 1.64 -5.34
CA ASP A 148 -25.64 0.68 -5.07
C ASP A 148 -25.15 -0.76 -4.82
N ALA A 149 -23.83 -0.99 -4.90
CA ALA A 149 -23.17 -2.29 -4.76
C ALA A 149 -23.67 -3.34 -5.79
N ASP A 150 -23.97 -2.92 -7.01
CA ASP A 150 -24.53 -3.75 -8.08
C ASP A 150 -23.48 -4.19 -9.13
N GLY A 151 -22.21 -3.83 -8.93
CA GLY A 151 -21.13 -4.10 -9.87
C GLY A 151 -21.05 -3.11 -11.02
N LEU A 152 -21.77 -1.99 -10.95
CA LEU A 152 -21.68 -0.88 -11.89
C LEU A 152 -21.19 0.36 -11.14
N VAL A 153 -20.10 0.96 -11.61
CA VAL A 153 -19.70 2.28 -11.11
C VAL A 153 -20.58 3.35 -11.76
N ASP A 154 -21.26 4.12 -10.93
CA ASP A 154 -22.27 5.12 -11.31
C ASP A 154 -21.84 6.54 -10.93
N LYS A 155 -20.80 6.68 -10.12
CA LYS A 155 -20.24 7.98 -9.71
C LYS A 155 -18.74 8.06 -9.93
N ALA A 156 -18.26 9.26 -10.19
CA ALA A 156 -16.84 9.58 -10.25
C ALA A 156 -16.51 10.79 -9.37
N PHE A 157 -15.35 10.78 -8.75
CA PHE A 157 -14.85 11.90 -7.97
C PHE A 157 -13.33 12.02 -8.08
N LEU A 158 -12.81 13.17 -7.63
CA LEU A 158 -11.40 13.48 -7.65
C LEU A 158 -10.84 13.48 -6.24
N ALA A 159 -10.11 12.44 -5.88
CA ALA A 159 -9.42 12.38 -4.61
C ALA A 159 -8.20 13.30 -4.61
N GLY A 160 -8.01 14.05 -3.53
CA GLY A 160 -7.03 15.14 -3.47
C GLY A 160 -7.54 16.48 -4.03
N ALA A 161 -8.83 16.62 -4.36
CA ALA A 161 -9.42 17.93 -4.60
C ALA A 161 -9.46 18.77 -3.30
N LYS A 162 -9.18 20.06 -3.40
CA LYS A 162 -9.07 21.00 -2.27
C LYS A 162 -10.31 21.86 -2.06
N LYS A 163 -11.08 22.13 -3.12
CA LYS A 163 -12.28 22.97 -3.05
C LYS A 163 -13.51 22.13 -2.77
N GLN A 164 -14.38 22.61 -1.89
CA GLN A 164 -15.59 21.91 -1.48
C GLN A 164 -16.54 21.56 -2.64
N GLU A 165 -16.60 22.42 -3.67
CA GLU A 165 -17.38 22.17 -4.89
C GLU A 165 -16.83 21.01 -5.74
N ASP A 166 -15.51 20.77 -5.69
CA ASP A 166 -14.83 19.70 -6.43
C ASP A 166 -14.78 18.37 -5.64
N LEU A 167 -15.24 18.39 -4.38
CA LEU A 167 -15.35 17.19 -3.55
C LEU A 167 -16.64 16.39 -3.81
N GLN A 168 -17.56 16.91 -4.61
CA GLN A 168 -18.80 16.20 -4.91
C GLN A 168 -18.55 15.10 -5.94
N PRO A 169 -18.97 13.85 -5.68
CA PRO A 169 -19.09 12.86 -6.74
C PRO A 169 -20.05 13.38 -7.81
N ILE A 170 -19.67 13.18 -9.06
CA ILE A 170 -20.52 13.44 -10.22
C ILE A 170 -21.09 12.11 -10.71
N ASP A 171 -22.33 12.15 -11.21
CA ASP A 171 -22.91 10.99 -11.87
C ASP A 171 -22.21 10.74 -13.21
N ILE A 172 -21.96 9.47 -13.50
CA ILE A 172 -21.40 9.00 -14.77
C ILE A 172 -22.36 7.99 -15.39
N THR A 173 -22.16 7.65 -16.66
CA THR A 173 -22.85 6.51 -17.26
C THR A 173 -22.44 5.23 -16.50
N PRO A 174 -23.40 4.46 -15.96
CA PRO A 174 -23.10 3.23 -15.25
C PRO A 174 -22.20 2.32 -16.08
N THR A 175 -21.07 1.95 -15.51
CA THR A 175 -20.03 1.18 -16.23
C THR A 175 -19.69 -0.07 -15.42
N PRO A 176 -19.67 -1.27 -16.03
CA PRO A 176 -19.35 -2.49 -15.32
C PRO A 176 -17.97 -2.44 -14.67
N ILE A 177 -17.86 -3.03 -13.49
CA ILE A 177 -16.59 -3.25 -12.80
C ILE A 177 -16.53 -4.68 -12.30
N SER A 178 -15.40 -5.36 -12.51
CA SER A 178 -15.13 -6.66 -11.91
C SER A 178 -14.09 -6.49 -10.80
N VAL A 179 -14.27 -7.20 -9.68
CA VAL A 179 -13.28 -7.21 -8.60
C VAL A 179 -12.68 -8.59 -8.53
N GLU A 180 -11.38 -8.66 -8.83
CA GLU A 180 -10.58 -9.87 -8.68
C GLU A 180 -9.85 -9.86 -7.34
N ARG A 181 -9.68 -11.04 -6.76
CA ARG A 181 -8.95 -11.24 -5.51
C ARG A 181 -7.65 -11.96 -5.81
N ASP A 182 -6.65 -11.71 -4.96
CA ASP A 182 -5.42 -12.50 -4.94
C ASP A 182 -4.67 -12.49 -6.30
N LEU A 183 -4.72 -11.36 -7.01
CA LEU A 183 -4.05 -11.20 -8.30
C LEU A 183 -2.52 -11.09 -8.09
N PRO A 184 -1.70 -11.93 -8.74
CA PRO A 184 -0.24 -11.82 -8.69
C PRO A 184 0.24 -10.44 -9.12
N LEU A 185 1.24 -9.90 -8.40
CA LEU A 185 1.94 -8.72 -8.86
C LEU A 185 2.75 -9.08 -10.11
N PRO A 186 2.88 -8.15 -11.08
CA PRO A 186 3.65 -8.41 -12.29
C PRO A 186 5.13 -8.65 -11.99
N GLY A 187 5.84 -9.26 -12.94
CA GLY A 187 7.28 -9.50 -12.84
C GLY A 187 7.68 -10.49 -11.74
N LEU A 188 8.92 -10.41 -11.28
CA LEU A 188 9.41 -11.21 -10.15
C LEU A 188 8.92 -10.59 -8.84
N SER A 189 7.76 -11.06 -8.38
CA SER A 189 7.12 -10.58 -7.16
C SER A 189 6.94 -11.74 -6.17
N GLU A 190 7.82 -11.82 -5.17
CA GLU A 190 7.84 -12.92 -4.19
C GLU A 190 8.31 -12.45 -2.81
N ILE A 191 7.83 -13.12 -1.78
CA ILE A 191 8.44 -13.12 -0.45
C ILE A 191 9.31 -14.37 -0.33
N ARG A 192 10.52 -14.23 0.21
CA ARG A 192 11.50 -15.32 0.26
C ARG A 192 12.37 -15.30 1.50
N LEU A 193 12.83 -16.50 1.90
CA LEU A 193 13.79 -16.71 2.97
C LEU A 193 15.14 -17.08 2.37
N ARG A 194 16.17 -16.32 2.71
CA ARG A 194 17.56 -16.55 2.29
C ARG A 194 18.44 -16.86 3.49
N PHE A 195 19.28 -17.89 3.39
CA PHE A 195 20.29 -18.13 4.40
C PHE A 195 21.49 -17.20 4.22
N SER A 196 21.77 -16.34 5.20
CA SER A 196 22.87 -15.35 5.13
C SER A 196 24.23 -15.94 5.52
N GLY A 197 24.25 -17.15 6.08
CA GLY A 197 25.45 -17.77 6.65
C GLY A 197 25.86 -17.15 7.99
N LYS A 198 27.14 -17.25 8.36
CA LYS A 198 27.69 -16.64 9.58
C LYS A 198 27.60 -15.11 9.50
N VAL A 199 27.07 -14.48 10.55
CA VAL A 199 26.91 -13.02 10.65
C VAL A 199 27.48 -12.48 11.95
N GLY A 200 28.05 -11.28 11.89
CA GLY A 200 28.62 -10.59 13.06
C GLY A 200 29.87 -11.26 13.64
N TRP A 201 30.31 -10.76 14.80
CA TRP A 201 31.55 -11.20 15.46
C TRP A 201 31.32 -12.40 16.40
N PHE A 202 30.13 -12.48 16.99
CA PHE A 202 29.72 -13.60 17.83
C PHE A 202 29.17 -14.71 16.93
N ASN A 203 29.57 -15.95 17.20
CA ASN A 203 29.22 -17.19 16.49
C ASN A 203 27.70 -17.36 16.23
N ASN A 204 27.19 -16.60 15.29
CA ASN A 204 25.79 -16.49 14.94
C ASN A 204 25.62 -16.72 13.44
N ILE A 205 24.44 -17.18 13.06
CA ILE A 205 24.01 -17.33 11.68
C ILE A 205 22.81 -16.42 11.41
N GLY A 206 22.68 -15.96 10.18
CA GLY A 206 21.63 -15.06 9.74
C GLY A 206 20.66 -15.72 8.77
N ILE A 207 19.39 -15.35 8.85
CA ILE A 207 18.37 -15.65 7.86
C ILE A 207 17.67 -14.34 7.51
N ASP A 208 17.64 -14.04 6.21
CA ASP A 208 17.03 -12.84 5.66
C ASP A 208 15.65 -13.16 5.09
N LEU A 209 14.67 -12.36 5.50
CA LEU A 209 13.40 -12.17 4.82
C LEU A 209 13.56 -11.07 3.79
N GLU A 210 13.26 -11.41 2.54
CA GLU A 210 13.24 -10.47 1.43
C GLU A 210 11.83 -10.49 0.83
N VAL A 211 11.26 -9.31 0.58
CA VAL A 211 10.13 -9.19 -0.35
C VAL A 211 10.65 -8.46 -1.57
N VAL A 212 10.39 -9.02 -2.74
CA VAL A 212 10.69 -8.41 -4.03
C VAL A 212 9.37 -8.09 -4.69
N GLU A 213 9.20 -6.87 -5.16
CA GLU A 213 8.03 -6.44 -5.92
C GLU A 213 8.48 -5.94 -7.29
N SER A 214 7.98 -6.57 -8.35
CA SER A 214 8.34 -6.24 -9.74
C SER A 214 9.86 -6.21 -9.99
N GLY A 215 10.61 -7.10 -9.32
CA GLY A 215 12.07 -7.16 -9.38
C GLY A 215 12.82 -6.25 -8.40
N GLU A 216 12.14 -5.35 -7.71
CA GLU A 216 12.75 -4.42 -6.76
C GLU A 216 12.61 -4.94 -5.32
N PRO A 217 13.73 -5.07 -4.55
CA PRO A 217 13.66 -5.50 -3.17
C PRO A 217 13.10 -4.41 -2.27
N LEU A 218 12.17 -4.77 -1.40
CA LEU A 218 11.68 -3.93 -0.31
C LEU A 218 12.63 -4.04 0.89
N PHE A 219 13.03 -2.89 1.43
CA PHE A 219 13.87 -2.82 2.63
C PHE A 219 13.02 -2.94 3.90
N PHE A 220 13.19 -4.05 4.63
CA PHE A 220 12.65 -4.21 5.97
C PHE A 220 13.76 -4.02 7.01
N ASN A 221 13.61 -3.02 7.89
CA ASN A 221 14.58 -2.75 8.96
C ASN A 221 14.76 -3.92 9.95
N ASN A 222 13.85 -4.90 9.93
CA ASN A 222 13.81 -6.09 10.75
C ASN A 222 13.75 -7.40 9.93
N GLY A 223 14.17 -7.38 8.66
CA GLY A 223 14.13 -8.56 7.80
C GLY A 223 15.09 -9.68 8.19
N ARG A 224 16.07 -9.44 9.07
CA ARG A 224 17.09 -10.44 9.45
C ARG A 224 16.82 -11.03 10.83
N THR A 225 16.72 -12.35 10.90
CA THR A 225 16.81 -13.11 12.15
C THR A 225 18.25 -13.58 12.36
N VAL A 226 18.78 -13.37 13.56
CA VAL A 226 20.12 -13.79 13.97
C VAL A 226 20.01 -14.85 15.05
N ILE A 227 20.61 -16.01 14.81
CA ILE A 227 20.51 -17.20 15.66
C ILE A 227 21.91 -17.50 16.19
N SER A 228 22.02 -17.74 17.50
CA SER A 228 23.32 -18.13 18.06
C SER A 228 23.58 -19.60 17.80
N MET A 229 24.76 -19.94 17.27
CA MET A 229 25.12 -21.35 17.01
C MET A 229 25.11 -22.20 18.28
N LYS A 230 25.28 -21.59 19.46
CA LYS A 230 25.23 -22.27 20.77
C LYS A 230 23.81 -22.68 21.20
N LYS A 231 22.78 -22.12 20.57
CA LYS A 231 21.36 -22.38 20.89
C LYS A 231 20.72 -23.41 19.96
N LEU A 232 21.47 -23.92 18.98
CA LEU A 232 20.95 -24.92 18.06
C LEU A 232 20.70 -26.26 18.79
N PRO A 233 19.61 -26.98 18.47
CA PRO A 233 18.57 -26.63 17.50
C PRO A 233 17.64 -25.51 17.98
N GLU A 234 17.31 -24.54 17.12
CA GLU A 234 16.46 -23.39 17.45
C GLU A 234 15.30 -23.26 16.45
N GLU A 235 14.07 -23.12 16.95
CA GLU A 235 12.90 -22.83 16.13
C GLU A 235 12.82 -21.34 15.81
N VAL A 236 12.58 -21.03 14.55
CA VAL A 236 12.46 -19.68 14.02
C VAL A 236 11.05 -19.48 13.48
N ASN A 237 10.43 -18.39 13.91
CA ASN A 237 9.13 -17.94 13.42
C ASN A 237 9.29 -16.57 12.76
N LEU A 238 9.01 -16.48 11.46
CA LEU A 238 9.33 -15.31 10.64
C LEU A 238 8.18 -15.06 9.65
N PHE A 239 7.42 -13.97 9.86
CA PHE A 239 6.26 -13.60 9.04
C PHE A 239 5.25 -14.75 8.83
N GLY A 240 5.05 -15.54 9.89
CA GLY A 240 4.13 -16.68 9.87
C GLY A 240 4.69 -17.95 9.22
N ALA A 241 5.90 -17.95 8.66
CA ALA A 241 6.63 -19.19 8.38
C ALA A 241 7.31 -19.70 9.66
N SER A 242 7.44 -21.02 9.79
CA SER A 242 8.13 -21.69 10.90
C SER A 242 9.06 -22.78 10.37
N PHE A 243 10.27 -22.82 10.91
CA PHE A 243 11.26 -23.85 10.64
C PHE A 243 12.23 -23.97 11.81
N THR A 244 12.91 -25.10 11.94
CA THR A 244 13.95 -25.32 12.95
C THR A 244 15.30 -25.35 12.27
N VAL A 245 16.25 -24.52 12.73
CA VAL A 245 17.65 -24.70 12.35
C VAL A 245 18.24 -25.75 13.28
N LEU A 246 18.59 -26.90 12.74
CA LEU A 246 19.02 -28.06 13.51
C LEU A 246 20.51 -27.98 13.88
N SER A 247 21.34 -27.63 12.91
CA SER A 247 22.78 -27.53 13.06
C SER A 247 23.39 -26.58 12.04
N TYR A 248 24.62 -26.15 12.30
CA TYR A 248 25.45 -25.42 11.34
C TYR A 248 26.86 -26.00 11.38
N ASP A 249 27.37 -26.33 10.20
CA ASP A 249 28.73 -26.80 10.02
C ASP A 249 29.62 -25.62 9.61
N PRO A 250 30.61 -25.20 10.45
CA PRO A 250 31.49 -24.09 10.14
C PRO A 250 32.50 -24.39 9.01
N GLU A 251 32.78 -25.66 8.70
CA GLU A 251 33.71 -26.04 7.65
C GLU A 251 33.05 -25.90 6.27
N THR A 252 31.89 -26.55 6.09
CA THR A 252 31.11 -26.47 4.83
C THR A 252 30.28 -25.19 4.73
N LYS A 253 30.10 -24.46 5.84
CA LYS A 253 29.28 -23.25 5.97
C LYS A 253 27.80 -23.49 5.65
N GLN A 254 27.34 -24.71 5.93
CA GLN A 254 25.99 -25.14 5.66
C GLN A 254 25.16 -25.27 6.94
N ALA A 255 23.88 -24.92 6.86
CA ALA A 255 22.91 -25.17 7.93
C ALA A 255 21.95 -26.29 7.52
N ARG A 256 21.63 -27.19 8.46
CA ARG A 256 20.54 -28.16 8.29
C ARG A 256 19.25 -27.56 8.85
N ILE A 257 18.21 -27.52 8.03
CA ILE A 257 16.91 -26.95 8.35
C ILE A 257 15.87 -28.06 8.32
N ARG A 258 15.00 -28.09 9.32
CA ARG A 258 13.73 -28.82 9.29
C ARG A 258 12.61 -27.83 9.04
N TRP A 259 11.84 -28.05 7.98
CA TRP A 259 10.70 -27.22 7.65
C TRP A 259 9.48 -27.59 8.48
N ASN A 260 8.77 -26.61 9.03
CA ASN A 260 7.52 -26.87 9.75
C ASN A 260 6.33 -26.36 8.93
N ARG A 261 6.38 -25.09 8.48
CA ARG A 261 5.26 -24.43 7.79
C ARG A 261 5.73 -23.20 7.01
N GLY A 262 5.13 -22.94 5.85
CA GLY A 262 5.36 -21.74 5.07
C GLY A 262 4.62 -20.50 5.54
N PHE A 263 4.83 -19.41 4.79
CA PHE A 263 4.15 -18.14 5.03
C PHE A 263 2.64 -18.32 4.96
N ALA A 264 1.95 -17.79 5.97
CA ALA A 264 0.50 -17.71 5.92
C ALA A 264 0.07 -16.66 4.88
N PRO A 265 -0.98 -16.93 4.09
CA PRO A 265 -1.57 -15.90 3.22
C PRO A 265 -2.07 -14.72 4.06
N GLY A 266 -1.81 -13.50 3.60
CA GLY A 266 -2.17 -12.31 4.37
C GLY A 266 -1.43 -11.06 3.94
N GLU A 267 -1.96 -9.90 4.30
CA GLU A 267 -1.32 -8.61 4.03
C GLU A 267 0.08 -8.60 4.64
N TYR A 268 1.06 -8.12 3.88
CA TYR A 268 2.34 -7.71 4.44
C TYR A 268 2.46 -6.20 4.28
N GLY A 269 2.95 -5.54 5.31
CA GLY A 269 3.17 -4.11 5.30
C GLY A 269 4.64 -3.81 5.53
N VAL A 270 5.21 -3.00 4.65
CA VAL A 270 6.24 -2.04 5.08
C VAL A 270 5.43 -0.91 5.70
N THR A 271 5.42 -0.76 7.02
CA THR A 271 5.13 0.57 7.58
C THR A 271 6.30 1.44 7.15
N THR A 272 6.19 2.10 5.99
CA THR A 272 7.06 3.22 5.66
C THR A 272 6.79 4.27 6.72
N THR A 273 7.54 4.24 7.82
CA THR A 273 7.70 5.43 8.63
C THR A 273 8.43 6.40 7.70
N THR A 274 7.69 7.34 7.12
CA THR A 274 8.31 8.47 6.43
C THR A 274 9.13 9.19 7.48
N THR A 275 10.44 8.92 7.52
CA THR A 275 11.35 9.70 8.34
C THR A 275 11.41 11.07 7.69
N THR A 276 10.63 12.01 8.21
CA THR A 276 10.80 13.43 7.88
C THR A 276 12.14 13.87 8.45
N THR A 277 13.20 13.76 7.67
CA THR A 277 14.48 14.38 8.00
C THR A 277 14.30 15.88 7.81
N TYR A 278 14.12 16.60 8.92
CA TYR A 278 14.26 18.06 8.91
C TYR A 278 15.73 18.37 8.64
N ILE A 279 16.03 18.92 7.46
CA ILE A 279 17.30 19.59 7.20
C ILE A 279 17.13 21.02 7.72
N PRO A 280 17.73 21.41 8.87
CA PRO A 280 17.70 22.80 9.29
C PRO A 280 18.50 23.62 8.28
N VAL A 281 17.81 24.44 7.48
CA VAL A 281 18.47 25.47 6.66
C VAL A 281 18.86 26.60 7.60
N TYR A 282 20.15 26.73 7.87
CA TYR A 282 20.70 27.87 8.59
C TYR A 282 20.67 29.08 7.66
N VAL A 283 19.83 30.07 7.97
CA VAL A 283 19.86 31.38 7.30
C VAL A 283 20.75 32.29 8.15
N PRO A 284 21.98 32.62 7.69
CA PRO A 284 22.81 33.59 8.40
C PRO A 284 22.14 34.96 8.41
N ARG A 285 22.20 35.63 9.56
CA ARG A 285 21.76 37.02 9.72
C ARG A 285 22.74 37.99 9.08
#